data_AF-A0A974TXR3-F1
#
_entry.id   AF-A0A974TXR3-F1
#
_cell.length_a   1.000
_cell.length_b   1.000
_cell.length_c   1.000
_cell.angle_alpha   90.00
_cell.angle_beta   90.00
_cell.angle_gamma   90.00
#
_symmetry.space_group_name_H-M   'P 1'
#
loop_
_entity.id
_entity.type
_entity.pdbx_description
1 polymer ?
#
loop_
_entity_poly.entity_id
_entity_poly.type
_entity_poly.pdbx_seq_one_letter_code
_entity_poly.pdbx_strand_id
1 'polypeptide(L)' 'MTHITIMLDAATEARLRLAAEIHDRRVEDLAELAIAEAGHAYFADRPQEDPARNMGVLHPLLFAEAL' A
#
# COMPACT_ATOMS: atom_id res chain seq x y z
N MET A 1 14.13 -6.03 5.46
CA MET A 1 13.03 -5.10 5.17
C MET A 1 13.50 -4.18 4.06
N THR A 2 12.89 -4.27 2.88
CA THR A 2 13.19 -3.41 1.73
C THR A 2 12.32 -2.16 1.80
N HIS A 3 12.86 -1.00 1.50
CA HIS A 3 12.13 0.28 1.55
C HIS A 3 12.23 0.93 0.17
N ILE A 4 11.15 1.56 -0.27
CA ILE A 4 11.16 2.44 -1.44
C ILE A 4 10.94 3.88 -0.96
N THR A 5 11.67 4.82 -1.55
CA THR A 5 11.45 6.24 -1.30
C THR A 5 10.63 6.81 -2.44
N ILE A 6 9.49 7.42 -2.13
CA ILE A 6 8.63 8.08 -3.10
C ILE A 6 8.59 9.58 -2.83
N MET A 7 8.53 10.36 -3.90
CA MET A 7 8.34 11.81 -3.81
C MET A 7 6.86 12.11 -3.94
N LEU A 8 6.31 12.81 -2.94
CA LEU A 8 4.93 13.29 -2.93
C LEU A 8 4.91 14.80 -3.12
N ASP A 9 3.87 15.33 -3.75
CA ASP A 9 3.58 16.74 -3.66
C ASP A 9 3.14 17.11 -2.22
N ALA A 10 3.32 18.37 -1.85
CA ALA A 10 3.06 18.84 -0.49
C ALA A 10 1.60 18.64 -0.04
N ALA A 11 0.62 18.71 -0.97
CA ALA A 11 -0.78 18.55 -0.62
C ALA A 11 -1.14 17.07 -0.37
N THR A 12 -0.53 16.15 -1.12
CA THR A 12 -0.67 14.71 -0.89
C THR A 12 0.02 14.29 0.39
N GLU A 13 1.22 14.80 0.68
CA GLU A 13 1.91 14.55 1.95
C GLU A 13 1.07 15.02 3.15
N ALA A 14 0.52 16.23 3.11
CA ALA A 14 -0.29 16.78 4.19
C ALA A 14 -1.55 15.93 4.47
N ARG A 15 -2.24 15.48 3.42
CA ARG A 15 -3.41 14.59 3.55
C ARG A 15 -3.04 13.24 4.17
N LEU A 16 -1.91 12.67 3.75
CA LEU A 16 -1.44 11.39 4.27
C LEU A 16 -1.05 11.49 5.75
N ARG A 17 -0.34 12.56 6.14
CA ARG A 17 0.00 12.84 7.54
C ARG A 17 -1.25 13.02 8.40
N LEU A 18 -2.25 13.76 7.91
CA LEU A 18 -3.52 13.93 8.62
C LEU A 18 -4.26 12.61 8.82
N ALA A 19 -4.31 11.75 7.79
CA ALA A 19 -4.89 10.42 7.91
C ALA A 19 -4.15 9.56 8.94
N ALA A 20 -2.81 9.63 8.97
CA ALA A 20 -1.98 8.91 9.94
C ALA A 20 -2.32 9.32 11.38
N GLU A 21 -2.51 10.62 11.61
CA GLU A 21 -2.93 11.17 12.91
C GLU A 21 -4.34 10.70 13.30
N ILE A 22 -5.32 10.80 12.40
CA ILE A 22 -6.72 10.41 12.67
C ILE A 22 -6.83 8.93 13.05
N HIS A 23 -6.03 8.08 12.42
CA HIS A 23 -6.11 6.63 12.60
C HIS A 23 -5.12 6.08 13.63
N ASP A 24 -4.30 6.93 14.25
CA ASP A 24 -3.22 6.54 15.16
C ASP A 24 -2.32 5.45 14.53
N ARG A 25 -1.79 5.78 13.35
CA ARG A 25 -0.94 4.91 12.52
C ARG A 25 0.31 5.64 12.07
N ARG A 26 1.33 4.89 11.66
CA ARG A 26 2.50 5.49 11.01
C ARG A 26 2.14 5.91 9.59
N VAL A 27 2.72 7.03 9.16
CA VAL A 27 2.51 7.54 7.79
C VAL A 27 3.06 6.56 6.75
N GLU A 28 4.11 5.81 7.08
CA GLU A 28 4.67 4.80 6.17
C GLU A 28 3.70 3.63 5.94
N ASP A 29 2.99 3.18 6.99
CA ASP A 29 2.03 2.07 6.87
C ASP A 29 0.85 2.48 5.97
N LEU A 30 0.39 3.73 6.10
CA LEU A 30 -0.64 4.27 5.21
C LEU A 30 -0.14 4.46 3.77
N ALA A 31 1.11 4.89 3.59
CA ALA A 31 1.71 5.01 2.27
C ALA A 31 1.82 3.65 1.59
N GLU A 32 2.25 2.62 2.32
CA GLU A 32 2.36 1.25 1.84
C GLU A 32 0.99 0.72 1.38
N LEU A 33 -0.04 0.86 2.21
CA LEU A 33 -1.40 0.46 1.87
C LEU A 33 -1.92 1.19 0.63
N ALA A 34 -1.75 2.51 0.56
CA ALA A 34 -2.22 3.30 -0.58
C ALA A 34 -1.56 2.87 -1.89
N ILE A 35 -0.26 2.56 -1.88
CA ILE A 35 0.46 2.06 -3.06
C ILE A 35 -0.02 0.66 -3.43
N ALA A 36 -0.19 -0.23 -2.44
CA ALA A 36 -0.65 -1.60 -2.67
C ALA A 36 -2.07 -1.62 -3.28
N GLU A 37 -2.99 -0.82 -2.74
CA GLU A 37 -4.36 -0.70 -3.24
C GLU A 37 -4.40 -0.08 -4.65
N ALA A 38 -3.63 0.97 -4.89
CA ALA A 38 -3.55 1.59 -6.21
C ALA A 38 -2.98 0.61 -7.26
N GLY A 39 -1.94 -0.15 -6.90
CA GLY A 39 -1.37 -1.19 -7.75
C GLY A 39 -2.39 -2.28 -8.05
N HIS A 40 -3.07 -2.80 -7.02
CA HIS A 40 -4.11 -3.81 -7.17
C HIS A 40 -5.24 -3.32 -8.09
N ALA A 41 -5.76 -2.11 -7.85
CA ALA A 41 -6.82 -1.53 -8.68
C ALA A 41 -6.39 -1.31 -10.13
N TYR A 42 -5.16 -0.84 -10.36
CA TYR A 42 -4.62 -0.62 -11.70
C TYR A 42 -4.53 -1.91 -12.52
N PHE A 43 -4.07 -2.99 -11.88
CA PHE A 43 -3.86 -4.29 -12.51
C PHE A 43 -5.09 -5.20 -12.51
N ALA A 44 -6.12 -4.92 -11.71
CA ALA A 44 -7.37 -5.69 -11.70
C ALA A 44 -7.99 -5.78 -13.10
N ASP A 45 -7.95 -4.70 -13.88
CA ASP A 45 -8.47 -4.66 -15.26
C ASP A 45 -7.45 -5.11 -16.31
N ARG A 46 -6.19 -5.36 -15.92
CA ARG A 46 -5.07 -5.76 -16.79
C ARG A 46 -4.25 -6.87 -16.14
N PRO A 47 -4.86 -8.01 -15.79
CA PRO A 47 -4.18 -9.03 -15.01
C PRO A 47 -2.95 -9.60 -15.73
N GLN A 48 -2.89 -9.55 -17.07
CA GLN A 48 -1.73 -10.01 -17.87
C GLN A 48 -0.51 -9.11 -17.77
N GLU A 49 -0.68 -7.86 -17.35
CA GLU A 49 0.39 -6.88 -17.19
C GLU A 49 0.87 -6.79 -15.73
N ASP A 50 0.19 -7.46 -14.81
CA ASP A 50 0.54 -7.45 -13.39
C ASP A 50 1.87 -8.20 -13.16
N PRO A 51 2.95 -7.50 -12.78
CA PRO A 51 4.23 -8.15 -12.48
C PRO A 51 4.12 -9.09 -11.27
N ALA A 52 3.11 -8.89 -10.41
CA ALA A 52 2.83 -9.72 -9.25
C ALA A 52 1.82 -10.86 -9.52
N ARG A 53 1.25 -10.99 -10.73
CA ARG A 53 0.16 -11.95 -11.05
C ARG A 53 0.42 -13.39 -10.59
N ASN A 54 1.67 -13.83 -10.66
CA ASN A 54 2.12 -15.17 -10.29
C ASN A 54 3.19 -15.15 -9.19
N MET A 55 3.46 -13.99 -8.61
CA MET A 55 4.26 -13.91 -7.39
C MET A 55 3.34 -14.39 -6.28
N GLY A 56 3.59 -15.60 -5.77
CA GLY A 56 2.72 -16.28 -4.81
C GLY A 56 2.22 -15.29 -3.75
N VAL A 57 0.88 -15.19 -3.66
CA VAL A 57 0.14 -14.24 -2.84
C VAL A 57 0.91 -13.92 -1.56
N LEU A 58 1.47 -12.71 -1.48
CA LEU A 58 1.94 -12.19 -0.21
C LEU A 58 0.70 -11.94 0.65
N HIS A 59 0.44 -12.95 1.48
CA HIS A 59 0.33 -12.86 2.93
C HIS A 59 -1.00 -13.32 3.59
N PRO A 60 -1.36 -14.62 3.50
CA PRO A 60 -2.18 -15.26 4.53
C PRO A 60 -1.56 -15.11 5.94
N LEU A 61 -0.24 -14.98 6.03
CA LEU A 61 0.50 -14.82 7.30
C LEU A 61 0.40 -13.40 7.93
N LEU A 62 -0.10 -12.36 7.25
CA LEU A 62 -0.22 -10.99 7.81
C LEU A 62 -1.61 -10.77 8.40
N PHE A 63 -2.60 -11.54 7.93
CA PHE A 63 -3.99 -11.47 8.39
C PHE A 63 -4.40 -12.66 9.28
N ALA A 64 -3.52 -13.65 9.49
CA ALA A 64 -3.84 -14.83 10.31
C ALA A 64 -3.95 -14.55 11.82
N GLU A 65 -3.55 -13.38 12.32
CA GLU A 65 -3.68 -13.02 13.74
C GLU A 65 -4.94 -12.19 14.06
N ALA A 66 -5.83 -11.97 13.10
CA ALA A 66 -7.05 -11.16 13.30
C ALA A 66 -8.37 -11.97 13.36
N LEU A 67 -8.32 -13.29 13.52
CA LEU A 67 -9.50 -14.15 13.74
C LEU A 67 -9.35 -15.05 14.97
#